data_AF-A0A1C5TJJ1-F1
#
_entry.id   AF-A0A1C5TJJ1-F1
#
_cell.length_a   1.000
_cell.length_b   1.000
_cell.length_c   1.000
_cell.angle_alpha   90.00
_cell.angle_beta   90.00
_cell.angle_gamma   90.00
#
_symmetry.space_group_name_H-M   'P 1'
#
loop_
_entity.id
_entity.type
_entity.pdbx_description
1 polymer ?
#
loop_
_entity_poly.entity_id
_entity_poly.type
_entity_poly.pdbx_seq_one_letter_code
_entity_poly.pdbx_strand_id
1 'polypeptide(L)'
;MKEKVNVTGVPETMVQTLYARAKETKKQNAKIKDEIAVELVEKLDYDFSIADKDNAMNYGVIARTIVLDRMVEQYLKKHEN
;
A
#
# COMPACT_ATOMS: atom_id res chain seq x y z
N MET A 1 -6.86 -13.95 15.07
CA MET A 1 -7.58 -12.84 15.74
C MET A 1 -7.25 -11.57 14.96
N LYS A 2 -8.23 -10.74 14.62
CA LYS A 2 -7.96 -9.45 13.99
C LYS A 2 -7.54 -8.42 15.04
N GLU A 3 -6.59 -7.57 14.70
CA GLU A 3 -6.09 -6.50 15.56
C GLU A 3 -6.93 -5.25 15.36
N LYS A 4 -7.51 -4.73 16.44
CA LYS A 4 -8.29 -3.50 16.39
C LYS A 4 -7.37 -2.29 16.30
N VAL A 5 -7.54 -1.49 15.26
CA VAL A 5 -6.75 -0.29 15.04
C VAL A 5 -7.63 0.94 15.23
N ASN A 6 -7.29 1.78 16.21
CA ASN A 6 -7.94 3.07 16.44
C ASN A 6 -6.91 4.18 16.23
N VAL A 7 -6.80 4.69 15.01
CA VAL A 7 -5.86 5.76 14.65
C VAL A 7 -6.59 6.91 13.98
N THR A 8 -6.07 8.13 14.15
CA THR A 8 -6.56 9.35 13.49
C THR A 8 -5.38 10.17 12.97
N GLY A 9 -5.57 10.91 11.89
CA GLY A 9 -4.54 11.81 11.35
C GLY A 9 -3.43 11.10 10.57
N VAL A 10 -2.16 11.31 10.93
CA VAL A 10 -1.02 10.75 10.17
C VAL A 10 -1.02 9.22 10.14
N PRO A 11 -1.20 8.49 11.27
CA PRO A 11 -1.23 7.03 11.23
C PRO A 11 -2.46 6.47 10.50
N GLU A 12 -3.57 7.20 10.45
CA GLU A 12 -4.71 6.86 9.60
C GLU A 12 -4.34 6.90 8.12
N THR A 13 -3.67 7.96 7.66
CA THR A 13 -3.19 8.06 6.28
C THR A 13 -2.27 6.88 5.92
N MET A 14 -1.39 6.45 6.83
CA MET A 14 -0.54 5.28 6.62
C MET A 14 -1.37 4.01 6.34
N VAL A 15 -2.39 3.75 7.16
CA VAL A 15 -3.28 2.59 7.03
C VAL A 15 -4.05 2.62 5.70
N GLN A 16 -4.52 3.79 5.26
CA GLN A 16 -5.17 3.92 3.95
C GLN A 16 -4.22 3.61 2.78
N THR A 17 -2.97 4.08 2.84
CA THR A 17 -1.98 3.78 1.79
C THR A 17 -1.55 2.31 1.77
N LEU A 18 -1.55 1.64 2.93
CA LEU A 18 -1.32 0.19 3.04
C LEU A 18 -2.42 -0.58 2.31
N TYR A 19 -3.69 -0.20 2.55
CA TYR A 19 -4.84 -0.80 1.89
C TYR A 19 -4.81 -0.67 0.37
N ALA A 20 -4.45 0.49 -0.17
CA ALA A 20 -4.37 0.66 -1.62
C ALA A 20 -3.38 -0.28 -2.29
N ARG A 21 -2.21 -0.53 -1.66
CA ARG A 21 -1.24 -1.51 -2.17
C ARG A 21 -1.77 -2.94 -2.11
N ALA A 22 -2.44 -3.31 -1.02
CA ALA A 22 -3.10 -4.61 -0.88
C ALA A 22 -4.19 -4.81 -1.96
N LYS A 23 -5.04 -3.79 -2.17
CA LYS A 23 -6.11 -3.81 -3.18
C LYS A 23 -5.56 -3.94 -4.61
N GLU A 24 -4.49 -3.24 -4.94
CA GLU A 24 -3.84 -3.36 -6.25
C GLU A 24 -3.23 -4.75 -6.46
N THR A 25 -2.55 -5.28 -5.45
CA THR A 25 -1.89 -6.61 -5.49
C THR A 25 -2.88 -7.72 -5.84
N LYS A 26 -4.12 -7.64 -5.34
CA LYS A 26 -5.18 -8.63 -5.60
C LYS A 26 -5.78 -8.57 -7.02
N LYS A 27 -5.45 -7.58 -7.85
CA LYS A 27 -5.96 -7.48 -9.22
C LYS A 27 -5.27 -8.49 -10.14
N GLN A 28 -6.01 -9.04 -11.10
CA GLN A 28 -5.44 -9.92 -12.13
C GLN A 28 -4.33 -9.24 -12.94
N ASN A 29 -4.44 -7.92 -13.15
CA ASN A 29 -3.50 -7.10 -13.91
C ASN A 29 -2.78 -6.07 -13.02
N ALA A 30 -2.45 -6.48 -11.78
CA ALA A 30 -1.80 -5.63 -10.79
C ALA A 30 -0.54 -4.93 -11.32
N LYS A 31 -0.42 -3.63 -11.05
CA LYS A 31 0.75 -2.81 -11.43
C LYS A 31 1.91 -2.94 -10.45
N ILE A 32 1.62 -3.34 -9.21
CA ILE A 32 2.60 -3.67 -8.17
C ILE A 32 2.16 -4.95 -7.46
N LYS A 33 3.10 -5.62 -6.78
CA LYS A 33 2.81 -6.78 -5.92
C LYS A 33 3.43 -6.57 -4.55
N ASP A 34 2.58 -6.40 -3.54
CA ASP A 34 2.94 -6.22 -2.13
C ASP A 34 2.11 -7.21 -1.30
N GLU A 35 2.58 -8.47 -1.25
CA GLU A 35 1.90 -9.55 -0.53
C GLU A 35 1.88 -9.32 0.99
N ILE A 36 2.86 -8.57 1.51
CA ILE A 36 2.91 -8.20 2.92
C ILE A 36 1.78 -7.22 3.23
N ALA A 37 1.50 -6.24 2.35
CA ALA A 37 0.34 -5.37 2.52
C ALA A 37 -0.97 -6.15 2.55
N VAL A 38 -1.12 -7.19 1.72
CA VAL A 38 -2.29 -8.09 1.74
C VAL A 38 -2.43 -8.77 3.10
N GLU A 39 -1.36 -9.41 3.57
CA GLU A 39 -1.33 -10.11 4.85
C GLU A 39 -1.67 -9.18 6.02
N LEU A 40 -1.06 -7.99 6.06
CA LEU A 40 -1.29 -7.01 7.11
C LEU A 40 -2.75 -6.53 7.12
N VAL A 41 -3.29 -6.13 5.97
CA VAL A 41 -4.68 -5.66 5.86
C VAL A 41 -5.68 -6.72 6.31
N GLU A 42 -5.43 -8.00 6.01
CA GLU A 42 -6.30 -9.11 6.44
C GLU A 42 -6.31 -9.31 7.97
N LYS A 43 -5.23 -8.93 8.64
CA LYS A 43 -5.10 -8.97 10.10
C LYS A 43 -5.72 -7.76 10.79
N LEU A 44 -5.99 -6.65 10.10
CA LEU A 44 -6.57 -5.45 10.72
C LEU A 44 -8.10 -5.49 10.80
N ASP A 45 -8.63 -5.10 11.95
CA ASP A 45 -10.01 -4.72 12.16
C ASP A 45 -10.11 -3.18 12.05
N TYR A 46 -10.22 -2.70 10.82
CA TYR A 46 -10.25 -1.27 10.46
C TYR A 46 -11.21 -1.04 9.27
N ASP A 47 -11.90 0.11 9.25
CA ASP A 47 -12.81 0.46 8.15
C ASP A 47 -12.05 1.14 6.99
N PHE A 48 -11.91 0.40 5.89
CA PHE A 48 -11.28 0.88 4.66
C PHE A 48 -12.28 1.45 3.63
N SER A 49 -13.55 1.63 4.00
CA SER A 49 -14.61 2.06 3.07
C SER A 49 -14.31 3.39 2.35
N ILE A 50 -13.55 4.28 2.99
CA ILE A 50 -13.09 5.54 2.41
C ILE A 50 -12.03 5.29 1.32
N ALA A 51 -10.94 4.58 1.63
CA ALA A 51 -9.90 4.28 0.64
C ALA A 51 -10.39 3.36 -0.48
N ASP A 52 -11.36 2.50 -0.22
CA ASP A 52 -11.96 1.65 -1.26
C ASP A 52 -12.61 2.47 -2.37
N LYS A 53 -13.22 3.61 -2.03
CA LYS A 53 -13.91 4.52 -2.96
C LYS A 53 -13.00 5.59 -3.56
N ASP A 54 -11.88 5.90 -2.93
CA ASP A 54 -10.98 6.98 -3.37
C ASP A 54 -10.03 6.52 -4.50
N ASN A 55 -10.51 6.62 -5.74
CA ASN A 55 -9.72 6.26 -6.92
C ASN A 55 -8.46 7.13 -7.09
N ALA A 56 -8.55 8.44 -6.80
CA ALA A 56 -7.42 9.36 -7.00
C ALA A 56 -6.29 9.03 -6.03
N MET A 57 -6.61 8.79 -4.76
CA MET A 57 -5.65 8.34 -3.76
C MET A 57 -5.05 6.99 -4.16
N ASN A 58 -5.87 6.02 -4.57
CA ASN A 58 -5.40 4.70 -4.99
C ASN A 58 -4.36 4.80 -6.11
N TYR A 59 -4.69 5.47 -7.22
CA TYR A 59 -3.76 5.65 -8.33
C TYR A 59 -2.48 6.40 -7.92
N GLY A 60 -2.61 7.44 -7.08
CA GLY A 60 -1.48 8.18 -6.55
C GLY A 60 -0.53 7.33 -5.69
N VAL A 61 -1.07 6.42 -4.87
CA VAL A 61 -0.26 5.45 -4.11
C VAL A 61 0.47 4.50 -5.05
N ILE A 62 -0.22 3.92 -6.04
CA ILE A 62 0.39 2.95 -6.96
C ILE A 62 1.50 3.60 -7.80
N ALA A 63 1.25 4.80 -8.34
CA ALA A 63 2.26 5.54 -9.10
C ALA A 63 3.50 5.85 -8.24
N ARG A 64 3.28 6.30 -7.00
CA ARG A 64 4.35 6.58 -6.04
C ARG A 64 5.15 5.33 -5.70
N THR A 65 4.51 4.19 -5.46
CA THR A 65 5.22 2.92 -5.23
C THR A 65 6.15 2.59 -6.40
N ILE A 66 5.63 2.63 -7.63
CA ILE A 66 6.43 2.30 -8.83
C ILE A 66 7.64 3.24 -8.99
N VAL A 67 7.45 4.54 -8.77
CA VAL A 67 8.54 5.52 -8.90
C VAL A 67 9.60 5.30 -7.83
N LEU A 68 9.19 5.16 -6.57
CA LEU A 68 10.13 4.97 -5.46
C LEU A 68 10.88 3.64 -5.57
N ASP A 69 10.19 2.54 -5.92
CA ASP A 69 10.83 1.23 -6.09
C ASP A 69 11.90 1.29 -7.18
N ARG A 70 11.61 1.93 -8.32
CA ARG A 70 12.60 2.12 -9.40
C ARG A 70 13.79 2.97 -8.96
N MET A 71 13.55 4.03 -8.20
CA MET A 71 14.63 4.90 -7.69
C MET A 71 15.54 4.11 -6.73
N VAL A 72 14.95 3.32 -5.84
CA VAL A 72 15.69 2.47 -4.89
C VAL A 72 16.47 1.40 -5.65
N GLU A 73 15.85 0.72 -6.61
CA GLU A 73 16.52 -0.29 -7.44
C GLU A 73 17.72 0.30 -8.20
N GLN A 74 17.56 1.48 -8.80
CA GLN A 74 18.65 2.19 -9.49
C GLN A 74 19.78 2.58 -8.54
N TYR A 75 19.43 3.07 -7.34
CA TYR A 75 20.40 3.41 -6.32
C TYR A 75 21.20 2.17 -5.90
N LEU A 76 20.52 1.06 -5.60
CA LEU A 76 21.16 -0.20 -5.21
C LEU A 76 22.10 -0.67 -6.32
N LYS A 77 21.64 -0.76 -7.58
CA LYS A 77 22.46 -1.16 -8.74
C LYS A 77 23.72 -0.30 -8.92
N LYS A 78 23.62 1.01 -8.67
CA LYS A 78 24.76 1.93 -8.78
C LYS A 78 25.79 1.74 -7.66
N HIS A 79 25.36 1.22 -6.52
CA HIS A 79 26.14 1.05 -5.30
C HIS A 79 26.25 -0.42 -4.88
N GLU A 80 26.12 -1.36 -5.84
CA GLU A 80 26.36 -2.78 -5.63
C GLU A 80 27.86 -2.99 -5.35
N ASN A 81 28.17 -3.68 -4.24
CA ASN A 81 29.54 -4.04 -3.84
C ASN A 81 30.01 -5.29 -4.56
#